data_AF-A0A2G8S6C6-F1
#
_entry.id   AF-A0A2G8S6C6-F1
#
_cell.length_a   1.000
_cell.length_b   1.000
_cell.length_c   1.000
_cell.angle_alpha   90.00
_cell.angle_beta   90.00
_cell.angle_gamma   90.00
#
_symmetry.space_group_name_H-M   'P 1'
#
loop_
_entity.id
_entity.type
_entity.pdbx_description
1 polymer ?
#
loop_
_entity_poly.entity_id
_entity_poly.type
_entity_poly.pdbx_seq_one_letter_code
_entity_poly.pdbx_strand_id
1 'polypeptide(L)'
;MLSLPQAASARTVDAVSGRPLLHVQEDSTVWVHLAPLIYVSRAPEPALDASQLDLIRAILDAARKYNLLSVTECMRRVLKSPDIVAAKPVSVYALACVHGLEDVARVGARQSLSEPLGTDYVEELDLISVRTFHKLTTYRSKCVAAALKAVSAWYKEGSSDKLSVPKNCNYCKRVERDGRTTRGSWAIYMERLERSLEQTPHATKARSTSLLWSVTTSLEREVKEAIDKVALEF
;
A
#
# COMPACT_ATOMS: atom_id res chain seq x y z
N MET A 1 13.33 -52.29 9.23
CA MET A 1 13.03 -51.20 10.18
C MET A 1 14.10 -50.13 10.02
N LEU A 2 13.72 -48.95 9.54
CA LEU A 2 14.66 -47.83 9.36
C LEU A 2 14.65 -47.00 10.65
N SER A 3 15.53 -47.37 11.58
CA SER A 3 15.79 -46.55 12.77
C SER A 3 16.72 -45.41 12.39
N LEU A 4 16.23 -44.17 12.49
CA LEU A 4 17.05 -42.98 12.30
C LEU A 4 18.12 -42.91 13.39
N PRO A 5 19.38 -42.58 13.06
CA PRO A 5 20.41 -42.37 14.07
C PRO A 5 20.07 -41.08 14.83
N GLN A 6 19.49 -41.22 16.03
CA GLN A 6 19.43 -40.11 16.98
C GLN A 6 20.83 -39.91 17.56
N ALA A 7 21.34 -38.67 17.50
CA ALA A 7 22.50 -38.28 18.28
C ALA A 7 22.22 -38.60 19.76
N ALA A 8 23.18 -39.19 20.45
CA ALA A 8 23.11 -39.47 21.88
C ALA A 8 23.20 -38.16 22.69
N SER A 9 22.23 -37.26 22.53
CA SER A 9 22.02 -36.17 23.47
C SER A 9 21.40 -36.79 24.70
N ALA A 10 22.06 -36.67 25.85
CA ALA A 10 21.43 -36.87 27.16
C ALA A 10 20.04 -36.25 27.09
N ARG A 11 18.98 -37.07 27.17
CA ARG A 11 17.61 -36.58 27.07
C ARG A 11 17.43 -35.60 28.23
N THR A 12 17.44 -34.31 27.92
CA THR A 12 16.99 -33.29 28.85
C THR A 12 15.52 -33.60 29.07
N VAL A 13 15.19 -34.05 30.26
CA VAL A 13 13.82 -34.32 30.68
C VAL A 13 13.40 -33.16 31.56
N ASP A 14 12.22 -32.62 31.33
CA ASP A 14 11.66 -31.64 32.25
C ASP A 14 11.43 -32.31 33.62
N ALA A 15 12.06 -31.77 34.65
CA ALA A 15 12.04 -32.35 36.00
C ALA A 15 10.63 -32.39 36.60
N VAL A 16 9.72 -31.52 36.13
CA VAL A 16 8.35 -31.42 36.62
C VAL A 16 7.41 -32.36 35.87
N SER A 17 7.42 -32.33 34.53
CA SER A 17 6.46 -33.11 33.72
C SER A 17 6.95 -34.51 33.34
N GLY A 18 8.25 -34.79 33.49
CA GLY A 18 8.87 -36.05 33.03
C GLY A 18 8.90 -36.20 31.51
N ARG A 19 8.57 -35.14 30.75
CA ARG A 19 8.51 -35.17 29.28
C ARG A 19 9.86 -34.80 28.65
N PRO A 20 10.16 -35.28 27.43
CA PRO A 20 11.33 -34.83 26.68
C PRO A 20 11.31 -33.31 26.49
N LEU A 21 12.39 -32.65 26.93
CA LEU A 21 12.59 -31.22 26.77
C LEU A 21 13.29 -30.96 25.43
N LEU A 22 12.65 -30.17 24.58
CA LEU A 22 13.23 -29.70 23.31
C LEU A 22 13.52 -28.20 23.43
N HIS A 23 14.79 -27.83 23.33
CA HIS A 23 15.20 -26.43 23.24
C HIS A 23 15.01 -25.92 21.81
N VAL A 24 14.27 -24.82 21.69
CA VAL A 24 13.98 -24.13 20.44
C VAL A 24 14.55 -22.71 20.49
N GLN A 25 14.87 -22.15 19.33
CA GLN A 25 15.50 -20.82 19.25
C GLN A 25 14.46 -19.69 19.25
N GLU A 26 13.25 -20.00 18.80
CA GLU A 26 12.17 -19.04 18.66
C GLU A 26 11.51 -18.74 20.01
N ASP A 27 11.09 -17.50 20.19
CA ASP A 27 10.42 -17.05 21.39
C ASP A 27 9.06 -17.76 21.60
N SER A 28 8.63 -17.83 22.86
CA SER A 28 7.34 -18.40 23.24
C SER A 28 6.15 -17.79 22.47
N THR A 29 6.19 -16.49 22.16
CA THR A 29 5.16 -15.78 21.39
C THR A 29 4.99 -16.33 19.99
N VAL A 30 6.09 -16.73 19.32
CA VAL A 30 6.04 -17.35 17.99
C VAL A 30 5.34 -18.71 18.09
N TRP A 31 5.69 -19.52 19.09
CA TRP A 31 5.11 -20.86 19.28
C TRP A 31 3.62 -20.83 19.65
N VAL A 32 3.14 -19.80 20.35
CA VAL A 32 1.71 -19.61 20.64
C VAL A 32 0.90 -19.49 19.35
N HIS A 33 1.44 -18.85 18.31
CA HIS A 33 0.77 -18.73 17.01
C HIS A 33 1.04 -19.92 16.07
N LEU A 34 2.24 -20.49 16.16
CA LEU A 34 2.69 -21.55 15.25
C LEU A 34 2.13 -22.93 15.63
N ALA A 35 2.03 -23.26 16.92
CA ALA A 35 1.55 -24.57 17.37
C ALA A 35 0.08 -24.88 16.96
N PRO A 36 -0.89 -23.95 17.08
CA PRO A 36 -2.26 -24.20 16.62
C PRO A 36 -2.33 -24.54 15.12
N LEU A 37 -1.52 -23.86 14.30
CA LEU A 37 -1.48 -24.07 12.85
C LEU A 37 -0.89 -25.45 12.45
N ILE A 38 -0.10 -26.08 13.33
CA ILE A 38 0.45 -27.43 13.12
C ILE A 38 -0.54 -28.49 13.57
N TYR A 39 -1.07 -28.35 14.80
CA TYR A 39 -1.79 -29.44 15.45
C TYR A 39 -3.30 -29.44 15.20
N VAL A 40 -3.89 -28.29 14.87
CA VAL A 40 -5.33 -28.16 14.69
C VAL A 40 -5.67 -28.08 13.19
N SER A 41 -6.35 -29.09 12.69
CA SER A 41 -6.93 -29.06 11.34
C SER A 41 -7.93 -27.92 11.24
N ARG A 42 -7.67 -26.95 10.35
CA ARG A 42 -8.44 -25.70 10.18
C ARG A 42 -8.40 -24.77 11.40
N ALA A 43 -7.23 -24.60 12.00
CA ALA A 43 -7.01 -23.48 12.91
C ALA A 43 -7.45 -22.14 12.27
N PRO A 44 -8.11 -21.24 13.02
CA PRO A 44 -8.39 -19.90 12.54
C PRO A 44 -7.09 -19.14 12.27
N GLU A 45 -7.15 -18.17 11.35
CA GLU A 45 -6.01 -17.27 11.14
C GLU A 45 -5.76 -16.46 12.42
N PRO A 46 -4.49 -16.27 12.82
CA PRO A 46 -4.20 -15.45 13.97
C PRO A 46 -4.58 -14.00 13.66
N ALA A 47 -5.24 -13.35 14.62
CA ALA A 47 -5.62 -11.94 14.54
C ALA A 47 -4.39 -11.05 14.77
N LEU A 48 -3.52 -10.98 13.76
CA LEU A 48 -2.33 -10.14 13.74
C LEU A 48 -2.61 -8.87 12.91
N ASP A 49 -2.07 -7.75 13.35
CA ASP A 49 -2.21 -6.46 12.68
C ASP A 49 -0.87 -5.88 12.18
N ALA A 50 -0.91 -4.66 11.64
CA ALA A 50 0.26 -3.99 11.08
C ALA A 50 1.31 -3.57 12.14
N SER A 51 0.93 -3.49 13.41
CA SER A 51 1.88 -3.23 14.50
C SER A 51 2.74 -4.46 14.81
N GLN A 52 2.27 -5.66 14.43
CA GLN A 52 2.89 -6.95 14.74
C GLN A 52 3.68 -7.55 13.56
N LEU A 53 4.20 -6.72 12.65
CA LEU A 53 4.97 -7.20 11.50
C LEU A 53 6.24 -7.98 11.89
N ASP A 54 6.90 -7.61 12.98
CA ASP A 54 8.05 -8.36 13.50
C ASP A 54 7.69 -9.78 13.92
N LEU A 55 6.52 -9.95 14.54
CA LEU A 55 5.99 -11.26 14.91
C LEU A 55 5.61 -12.06 13.67
N ILE A 56 4.97 -11.43 12.67
CA ILE A 56 4.65 -12.07 11.39
C ILE A 56 5.94 -12.56 10.70
N ARG A 57 6.99 -11.74 10.68
CA ARG A 57 8.32 -12.10 10.19
C ARG A 57 8.88 -13.30 10.94
N ALA A 58 8.89 -13.26 12.28
CA ALA A 58 9.42 -14.35 13.10
C ALA A 58 8.65 -15.68 12.86
N ILE A 59 7.33 -15.62 12.70
CA ILE A 59 6.51 -16.79 12.33
C ILE A 59 6.88 -17.31 10.94
N LEU A 60 7.08 -16.43 9.95
CA LEU A 60 7.48 -16.82 8.60
C LEU A 60 8.91 -17.41 8.56
N ASP A 61 9.84 -16.88 9.35
CA ASP A 61 11.20 -17.42 9.49
C ASP A 61 11.18 -18.81 10.13
N ALA A 62 10.38 -18.99 11.19
CA ALA A 62 10.15 -20.30 11.81
C ALA A 62 9.49 -21.27 10.82
N ALA A 63 8.49 -20.82 10.07
CA ALA A 63 7.82 -21.63 9.06
C ALA A 63 8.79 -22.08 7.96
N ARG A 64 9.70 -21.21 7.51
CA ARG A 64 10.76 -21.58 6.57
C ARG A 64 11.73 -22.58 7.20
N LYS A 65 12.22 -22.32 8.41
CA LYS A 65 13.19 -23.17 9.12
C LYS A 65 12.68 -24.60 9.33
N TYR A 66 11.41 -24.73 9.72
CA TYR A 66 10.77 -26.02 9.99
C TYR A 66 9.99 -26.59 8.79
N ASN A 67 10.10 -25.97 7.61
CA ASN A 67 9.41 -26.37 6.38
C ASN A 67 7.88 -26.52 6.53
N LEU A 68 7.25 -25.57 7.21
CA LEU A 68 5.82 -25.54 7.50
C LEU A 68 5.06 -24.75 6.43
N LEU A 69 4.76 -25.43 5.32
CA LEU A 69 4.06 -24.81 4.19
C LEU A 69 2.68 -24.27 4.58
N SER A 70 1.91 -24.99 5.42
CA SER A 70 0.59 -24.55 5.87
C SER A 70 0.63 -23.21 6.63
N VAL A 71 1.68 -23.02 7.46
CA VAL A 71 1.91 -21.77 8.20
C VAL A 71 2.27 -20.65 7.23
N THR A 72 3.12 -20.93 6.25
CA THR A 72 3.49 -19.95 5.20
C THR A 72 2.26 -19.49 4.42
N GLU A 73 1.38 -20.42 4.03
CA GLU A 73 0.12 -20.10 3.36
C GLU A 73 -0.85 -19.30 4.25
N CYS A 74 -0.87 -19.57 5.55
CA CYS A 74 -1.65 -18.79 6.51
C CYS A 74 -1.13 -17.34 6.59
N MET A 75 0.17 -17.17 6.80
CA MET A 75 0.80 -15.85 6.89
C MET A 75 0.72 -15.07 5.58
N ARG A 76 0.73 -15.76 4.43
CA ARG A 76 0.45 -15.17 3.11
C ARG A 76 -0.93 -14.49 3.08
N ARG A 77 -1.96 -15.10 3.68
CA ARG A 77 -3.31 -14.53 3.73
C ARG A 77 -3.40 -13.36 4.72
N VAL A 78 -2.78 -13.50 5.89
CA VAL A 78 -2.67 -12.41 6.88
C VAL A 78 -1.99 -11.18 6.27
N LEU A 79 -0.85 -11.34 5.60
CA LEU A 79 -0.14 -10.25 4.93
C LEU A 79 -0.91 -9.60 3.77
N LYS A 80 -1.93 -10.27 3.21
CA LYS A 80 -2.81 -9.72 2.18
C LYS A 80 -4.04 -9.02 2.75
N SER A 81 -4.25 -9.09 4.07
CA SER A 81 -5.38 -8.41 4.70
C SER A 81 -5.31 -6.91 4.38
N PRO A 82 -6.46 -6.28 4.08
CA PRO A 82 -6.49 -4.87 3.71
C PRO A 82 -5.93 -3.99 4.83
N ASP A 83 -6.14 -4.37 6.08
CA ASP A 83 -5.68 -3.63 7.26
C ASP A 83 -4.15 -3.57 7.34
N ILE A 84 -3.45 -4.68 7.06
CA ILE A 84 -1.98 -4.72 7.07
C ILE A 84 -1.41 -4.03 5.82
N VAL A 85 -1.93 -4.38 4.64
CA VAL A 85 -1.41 -3.87 3.36
C VAL A 85 -1.57 -2.35 3.27
N ALA A 86 -2.72 -1.81 3.69
CA ALA A 86 -2.98 -0.38 3.64
C ALA A 86 -2.13 0.41 4.65
N ALA A 87 -1.84 -0.17 5.81
CA ALA A 87 -1.07 0.49 6.85
C ALA A 87 0.44 0.48 6.60
N LYS A 88 0.99 -0.61 6.06
CA LYS A 88 2.45 -0.77 5.86
C LYS A 88 2.80 -1.45 4.53
N PRO A 89 2.48 -0.83 3.38
CA PRO A 89 2.63 -1.46 2.07
C PRO A 89 4.08 -1.81 1.70
N VAL A 90 5.04 -0.96 2.08
CA VAL A 90 6.48 -1.17 1.79
C VAL A 90 7.04 -2.30 2.64
N SER A 91 6.70 -2.38 3.93
CA SER A 91 7.08 -3.50 4.80
C SER A 91 6.55 -4.83 4.27
N VAL A 92 5.27 -4.86 3.87
CA VAL A 92 4.64 -6.06 3.28
C VAL A 92 5.37 -6.48 2.00
N TYR A 93 5.72 -5.53 1.14
CA TYR A 93 6.53 -5.82 -0.05
C TYR A 93 7.89 -6.43 0.32
N ALA A 94 8.60 -5.84 1.29
CA ALA A 94 9.91 -6.29 1.69
C ALA A 94 9.87 -7.72 2.28
N LEU A 95 8.99 -7.97 3.25
CA LEU A 95 8.76 -9.30 3.84
C LEU A 95 8.38 -10.33 2.77
N ALA A 96 7.43 -9.98 1.90
CA ALA A 96 7.02 -10.87 0.81
C ALA A 96 8.18 -11.24 -0.12
N CYS A 97 9.07 -10.29 -0.44
CA CYS A 97 10.26 -10.55 -1.25
C CYS A 97 11.25 -11.49 -0.55
N VAL A 98 11.50 -11.28 0.75
CA VAL A 98 12.37 -12.14 1.56
C VAL A 98 11.82 -13.57 1.58
N HIS A 99 10.51 -13.72 1.75
CA HIS A 99 9.83 -15.02 1.85
C HIS A 99 9.38 -15.62 0.50
N GLY A 100 9.73 -15.02 -0.64
CA GLY A 100 9.39 -15.55 -1.97
C GLY A 100 7.88 -15.56 -2.26
N LEU A 101 7.10 -14.72 -1.57
CA LEU A 101 5.65 -14.60 -1.71
C LEU A 101 5.31 -13.57 -2.80
N GLU A 102 5.54 -13.92 -4.07
CA GLU A 102 5.43 -12.98 -5.19
C GLU A 102 4.06 -12.29 -5.31
N ASP A 103 3.00 -13.01 -5.01
CA ASP A 103 1.62 -12.52 -5.05
C ASP A 103 1.37 -11.46 -3.98
N VAL A 104 1.88 -11.66 -2.77
CA VAL A 104 1.85 -10.66 -1.68
C VAL A 104 2.73 -9.46 -2.04
N ALA A 105 3.92 -9.70 -2.62
CA ALA A 105 4.81 -8.63 -3.04
C ALA A 105 4.14 -7.72 -4.08
N ARG A 106 3.40 -8.27 -5.04
CA ARG A 106 2.62 -7.48 -6.00
C ARG A 106 1.55 -6.63 -5.32
N VAL A 107 0.87 -7.18 -4.31
CA VAL A 107 -0.15 -6.46 -3.54
C VAL A 107 0.48 -5.29 -2.77
N GLY A 108 1.56 -5.53 -2.02
CA GLY A 108 2.30 -4.48 -1.30
C GLY A 108 2.86 -3.41 -2.25
N ALA A 109 3.47 -3.81 -3.36
CA ALA A 109 3.99 -2.89 -4.36
C ALA A 109 2.88 -2.01 -4.98
N ARG A 110 1.71 -2.59 -5.27
CA ARG A 110 0.57 -1.84 -5.79
C ARG A 110 0.02 -0.86 -4.76
N GLN A 111 -0.13 -1.30 -3.50
CA GLN A 111 -0.61 -0.41 -2.45
C GLN A 111 0.36 0.72 -2.16
N SER A 112 1.68 0.49 -2.28
CA SER A 112 2.68 1.55 -2.08
C SER A 112 2.50 2.74 -3.02
N LEU A 113 1.75 2.61 -4.12
CA LEU A 113 1.44 3.71 -5.04
C LEU A 113 0.52 4.78 -4.42
N SER A 114 -0.24 4.45 -3.37
CA SER A 114 -1.14 5.41 -2.70
C SER A 114 -0.40 6.42 -1.82
N GLU A 115 0.84 6.11 -1.43
CA GLU A 115 1.67 6.91 -0.53
C GLU A 115 2.91 7.42 -1.25
N PRO A 116 3.45 8.60 -0.90
CA PRO A 116 4.70 9.09 -1.45
C PRO A 116 5.85 8.15 -1.07
N LEU A 117 6.78 7.93 -1.99
CA LEU A 117 7.93 7.07 -1.70
C LEU A 117 8.92 7.82 -0.80
N GLY A 118 9.30 7.23 0.34
CA GLY A 118 10.37 7.75 1.20
C GLY A 118 9.95 8.80 2.22
N THR A 119 8.68 8.82 2.65
CA THR A 119 8.27 9.65 3.79
C THR A 119 8.88 9.16 5.09
N ASP A 120 8.96 7.83 5.28
CA ASP A 120 9.42 7.21 6.51
C ASP A 120 10.35 6.03 6.23
N TYR A 121 11.39 5.91 7.04
CA TYR A 121 12.24 4.73 7.06
C TYR A 121 11.46 3.55 7.63
N VAL A 122 11.69 2.37 7.07
CA VAL A 122 10.99 1.15 7.46
C VAL A 122 12.02 0.05 7.67
N GLU A 123 12.03 -0.57 8.85
CA GLU A 123 13.05 -1.54 9.25
C GLU A 123 13.09 -2.78 8.35
N GLU A 124 11.95 -3.19 7.76
CA GLU A 124 11.95 -4.33 6.85
C GLU A 124 12.73 -4.09 5.55
N LEU A 125 13.10 -2.84 5.24
CA LEU A 125 14.00 -2.53 4.12
C LEU A 125 15.42 -3.07 4.34
N ASP A 126 15.89 -3.20 5.59
CA ASP A 126 17.19 -3.79 5.90
C ASP A 126 17.27 -5.28 5.50
N LEU A 127 16.12 -5.93 5.39
CA LEU A 127 16.02 -7.35 5.04
C LEU A 127 16.17 -7.58 3.54
N ILE A 128 16.01 -6.55 2.71
CA ILE A 128 16.05 -6.68 1.26
C ILE A 128 17.32 -6.08 0.66
N SER A 129 17.78 -6.69 -0.42
CA SER A 129 18.88 -6.12 -1.20
C SER A 129 18.46 -4.80 -1.87
N VAL A 130 19.43 -3.92 -2.10
CA VAL A 130 19.24 -2.69 -2.91
C VAL A 130 18.64 -3.01 -4.28
N ARG A 131 18.97 -4.17 -4.86
CA ARG A 131 18.38 -4.65 -6.13
C ARG A 131 16.87 -4.85 -6.01
N THR A 132 16.40 -5.42 -4.91
CA THR A 132 14.98 -5.64 -4.64
C THR A 132 14.26 -4.31 -4.47
N PHE A 133 14.83 -3.39 -3.69
CA PHE A 133 14.29 -2.05 -3.55
C PHE A 133 14.25 -1.29 -4.89
N HIS A 134 15.30 -1.41 -5.71
CA HIS A 134 15.35 -0.84 -7.05
C HIS A 134 14.24 -1.38 -7.98
N LYS A 135 13.83 -2.65 -7.82
CA LYS A 135 12.69 -3.19 -8.58
C LYS A 135 11.39 -2.46 -8.21
N LEU A 136 11.16 -2.16 -6.93
CA LEU A 136 9.99 -1.41 -6.47
C LEU A 136 9.97 0.01 -7.04
N THR A 137 11.10 0.73 -6.96
CA THR A 137 11.19 2.10 -7.49
C THR A 137 11.05 2.14 -9.01
N THR A 138 11.65 1.18 -9.72
CA THR A 138 11.47 1.02 -11.17
C THR A 138 10.01 0.76 -11.51
N TYR A 139 9.35 -0.14 -10.79
CA TYR A 139 7.92 -0.40 -10.97
C TYR A 139 7.09 0.87 -10.79
N ARG A 140 7.32 1.62 -9.70
CA ARG A 140 6.66 2.90 -9.44
C ARG A 140 6.86 3.90 -10.57
N SER A 141 8.10 4.06 -11.06
CA SER A 141 8.38 4.99 -12.17
C SER A 141 7.59 4.66 -13.44
N LYS A 142 7.44 3.36 -13.75
CA LYS A 142 6.60 2.90 -14.88
C LYS A 142 5.13 3.21 -14.65
N CYS A 143 4.63 3.06 -13.42
CA CYS A 143 3.26 3.43 -13.06
C CYS A 143 3.02 4.94 -13.19
N VAL A 144 3.95 5.79 -12.75
CA VAL A 144 3.89 7.24 -12.94
C VAL A 144 3.81 7.57 -14.43
N ALA A 145 4.74 7.04 -15.24
CA ALA A 145 4.75 7.29 -16.68
C ALA A 145 3.45 6.84 -17.36
N ALA A 146 2.91 5.68 -16.98
CA ALA A 146 1.63 5.18 -17.49
C ALA A 146 0.44 6.06 -17.07
N ALA A 147 0.41 6.53 -15.82
CA ALA A 147 -0.62 7.41 -15.30
C ALA A 147 -0.62 8.77 -16.02
N LEU A 148 0.55 9.40 -16.16
CA LEU A 148 0.70 10.66 -16.89
C LEU A 148 0.34 10.52 -18.36
N LYS A 149 0.72 9.40 -19.00
CA LYS A 149 0.30 9.11 -20.39
C LYS A 149 -1.23 9.01 -20.49
N ALA A 150 -1.89 8.31 -19.55
CA ALA A 150 -3.34 8.20 -19.53
C ALA A 150 -4.03 9.57 -19.33
N VAL A 151 -3.50 10.41 -18.43
CA VAL A 151 -3.98 11.79 -18.22
C VAL A 151 -3.84 12.62 -19.49
N SER A 152 -2.69 12.55 -20.17
CA SER A 152 -2.45 13.29 -21.42
C SER A 152 -3.33 12.81 -22.58
N ALA A 153 -3.56 11.50 -22.69
CA ALA A 153 -4.45 10.93 -23.71
C ALA A 153 -5.89 11.37 -23.45
N TRP A 154 -6.34 11.29 -22.21
CA TRP A 154 -7.66 11.72 -21.81
C TRP A 154 -7.88 13.23 -22.01
N TYR A 155 -6.85 14.06 -21.78
CA TYR A 155 -6.86 15.48 -22.14
C TYR A 155 -7.03 15.70 -23.66
N LYS A 156 -6.37 14.86 -24.47
CA LYS A 156 -6.41 14.92 -25.94
C LYS A 156 -7.71 14.38 -26.53
N GLU A 157 -8.42 13.51 -25.84
CA GLU A 157 -9.69 12.95 -26.32
C GLU A 157 -10.92 13.66 -25.72
N GLY A 158 -10.77 14.23 -24.53
CA GLY A 158 -11.83 14.95 -23.84
C GLY A 158 -12.10 16.31 -24.48
N SER A 159 -13.29 16.47 -25.07
CA SER A 159 -13.81 17.81 -25.35
C SER A 159 -14.03 18.55 -24.03
N SER A 160 -13.33 19.67 -23.86
CA SER A 160 -13.51 20.63 -22.76
C SER A 160 -14.92 21.23 -22.69
N ASP A 161 -15.79 20.92 -23.65
CA ASP A 161 -17.17 21.42 -23.71
C ASP A 161 -18.12 20.72 -22.74
N LYS A 162 -17.69 19.61 -22.10
CA LYS A 162 -18.55 18.86 -21.15
C LYS A 162 -18.58 19.41 -19.73
N LEU A 163 -17.67 20.32 -19.35
CA LEU A 163 -17.77 21.05 -18.06
C LEU A 163 -18.49 22.37 -18.29
N SER A 164 -19.80 22.40 -18.02
CA SER A 164 -20.61 23.61 -17.99
C SER A 164 -20.19 24.49 -16.80
N VAL A 165 -19.60 25.66 -17.09
CA VAL A 165 -19.29 26.71 -16.09
C VAL A 165 -19.98 28.00 -16.55
N PRO A 166 -20.49 28.84 -15.64
CA PRO A 166 -21.17 30.09 -15.98
C PRO A 166 -20.33 30.96 -16.93
N LYS A 167 -21.00 31.60 -17.90
CA LYS A 167 -20.37 32.39 -18.99
C LYS A 167 -19.48 33.55 -18.50
N ASN A 168 -19.57 33.92 -17.23
CA ASN A 168 -18.98 35.15 -16.68
C ASN A 168 -17.87 34.91 -15.63
N CYS A 169 -17.37 33.67 -15.47
CA CYS A 169 -16.30 33.42 -14.50
C CYS A 169 -14.94 33.95 -14.99
N ASN A 170 -14.42 35.00 -14.35
CA ASN A 170 -13.13 35.63 -14.67
C ASN A 170 -11.91 34.72 -14.45
N TYR A 171 -12.07 33.64 -13.67
CA TYR A 171 -11.04 32.60 -13.47
C TYR A 171 -11.03 31.54 -14.58
N CYS A 172 -12.11 31.45 -15.36
CA CYS A 172 -12.29 30.48 -16.44
C CYS A 172 -11.89 31.03 -17.82
N LYS A 173 -10.95 31.97 -17.87
CA LYS A 173 -10.35 32.42 -19.14
C LYS A 173 -9.84 31.20 -19.90
N ARG A 174 -10.07 31.19 -21.20
CA ARG A 174 -9.53 30.18 -22.10
C ARG A 174 -8.01 30.36 -22.17
N VAL A 175 -7.27 29.28 -21.97
CA VAL A 175 -5.81 29.21 -22.02
C VAL A 175 -5.43 28.24 -23.13
N GLU A 176 -4.41 28.58 -23.91
CA GLU A 176 -3.83 27.65 -24.87
C GLU A 176 -2.83 26.72 -24.17
N ARG A 177 -3.03 25.41 -24.28
CA ARG A 177 -2.11 24.37 -23.81
C ARG A 177 -2.07 23.27 -24.87
N ASP A 178 -0.86 22.86 -25.28
CA ASP A 178 -0.63 21.82 -26.29
C ASP A 178 -1.40 22.03 -27.61
N GLY A 179 -1.47 23.28 -28.08
CA GLY A 179 -2.18 23.65 -29.32
C GLY A 179 -3.70 23.60 -29.20
N ARG A 180 -4.26 23.55 -27.99
CA ARG A 180 -5.70 23.56 -27.73
C ARG A 180 -6.09 24.65 -26.76
N THR A 181 -7.19 25.32 -27.07
CA THR A 181 -7.82 26.29 -26.19
C THR A 181 -8.67 25.57 -25.15
N THR A 182 -8.19 25.47 -23.91
CA THR A 182 -8.91 24.86 -22.79
C THR A 182 -9.37 25.91 -21.78
N ARG A 183 -10.32 25.59 -20.89
CA ARG A 183 -10.67 26.47 -19.76
C ARG A 183 -9.54 26.50 -18.71
N GLY A 184 -9.21 27.66 -18.15
CA GLY A 184 -8.12 27.82 -17.17
C GLY A 184 -8.27 26.96 -15.90
N SER A 185 -9.48 26.84 -15.36
CA SER A 185 -9.78 25.95 -14.23
C SER A 185 -9.46 24.48 -14.51
N TRP A 186 -9.69 24.05 -15.76
CA TRP A 186 -9.35 22.71 -16.22
C TRP A 186 -7.85 22.50 -16.35
N ALA A 187 -7.13 23.49 -16.89
CA ALA A 187 -5.67 23.44 -16.99
C ALA A 187 -5.02 23.34 -15.60
N ILE A 188 -5.52 24.10 -14.62
CA ILE A 188 -5.05 24.07 -13.22
C ILE A 188 -5.32 22.70 -12.57
N TYR A 189 -6.51 22.13 -12.78
CA TYR A 189 -6.81 20.78 -12.28
C TYR A 189 -5.85 19.73 -12.87
N MET A 190 -5.63 19.76 -14.18
CA MET A 190 -4.75 18.80 -14.85
C MET A 190 -3.30 18.91 -14.37
N GLU A 191 -2.78 20.14 -14.22
CA GLU A 191 -1.44 20.37 -13.67
C GLU A 191 -1.30 19.84 -12.23
N ARG A 192 -2.32 20.09 -11.38
CA ARG A 192 -2.34 19.58 -10.00
C ARG A 192 -2.43 18.06 -9.95
N LEU A 193 -3.22 17.46 -10.84
CA LEU A 193 -3.35 16.02 -10.97
C LEU A 193 -2.01 15.40 -11.41
N GLU A 194 -1.34 15.95 -12.41
CA GLU A 194 -0.02 15.52 -12.87
C GLU A 194 1.00 15.54 -11.71
N ARG A 195 1.12 16.67 -11.01
CA ARG A 195 2.00 16.80 -9.83
C ARG A 195 1.66 15.80 -8.72
N SER A 196 0.36 15.56 -8.48
CA SER A 196 -0.08 14.56 -7.50
C SER A 196 0.25 13.13 -7.92
N LEU A 197 0.20 12.82 -9.22
CA LEU A 197 0.50 11.49 -9.76
C LEU A 197 2.00 11.20 -9.80
N GLU A 198 2.84 12.22 -9.98
CA GLU A 198 4.30 12.11 -9.81
C GLU A 198 4.66 11.63 -8.40
N GLN A 199 4.01 12.20 -7.40
CA GLN A 199 4.23 11.83 -6.00
C GLN A 199 3.52 10.54 -5.62
N THR A 200 2.30 10.31 -6.13
CA THR A 200 1.43 9.18 -5.76
C THR A 200 0.65 8.69 -6.99
N PRO A 201 1.16 7.71 -7.75
CA PRO A 201 0.54 7.22 -8.98
C PRO A 201 -0.64 6.28 -8.68
N HIS A 202 -1.65 6.79 -7.98
CA HIS A 202 -2.85 6.05 -7.61
C HIS A 202 -4.12 6.70 -8.18
N ALA A 203 -5.01 5.88 -8.73
CA ALA A 203 -6.19 6.35 -9.46
C ALA A 203 -7.17 7.17 -8.60
N THR A 204 -7.18 6.97 -7.28
CA THR A 204 -8.06 7.75 -6.37
C THR A 204 -7.73 9.24 -6.37
N LYS A 205 -6.50 9.63 -6.71
CA LYS A 205 -6.13 11.05 -6.83
C LYS A 205 -6.92 11.76 -7.91
N ALA A 206 -7.22 11.11 -9.03
CA ALA A 206 -8.08 11.67 -10.07
C ALA A 206 -9.50 11.98 -9.58
N ARG A 207 -10.01 11.25 -8.57
CA ARG A 207 -11.34 11.48 -7.98
C ARG A 207 -11.30 12.45 -6.79
N SER A 208 -10.14 12.98 -6.42
CA SER A 208 -10.00 13.78 -5.22
C SER A 208 -10.58 15.18 -5.42
N THR A 209 -11.60 15.51 -4.62
CA THR A 209 -12.25 16.83 -4.61
C THR A 209 -11.30 17.96 -4.16
N SER A 210 -10.25 17.63 -3.41
CA SER A 210 -9.22 18.59 -3.00
C SER A 210 -8.45 19.17 -4.18
N LEU A 211 -8.32 18.44 -5.30
CA LEU A 211 -7.69 18.95 -6.51
C LEU A 211 -8.54 20.03 -7.20
N LEU A 212 -9.85 20.05 -6.95
CA LEU A 212 -10.80 21.05 -7.45
C LEU A 212 -10.96 22.26 -6.50
N TRP A 213 -10.22 22.31 -5.38
CA TRP A 213 -10.39 23.32 -4.33
C TRP A 213 -10.34 24.77 -4.85
N SER A 214 -9.49 25.08 -5.84
CA SER A 214 -9.43 26.42 -6.44
C SER A 214 -10.70 26.79 -7.22
N VAL A 215 -11.38 25.80 -7.78
CA VAL A 215 -12.65 25.98 -8.48
C VAL A 215 -13.78 26.14 -7.46
N THR A 216 -13.80 25.32 -6.41
CA THR A 216 -14.85 25.36 -5.38
C THR A 216 -14.76 26.61 -4.51
N THR A 217 -13.56 27.06 -4.13
CA THR A 217 -13.37 28.32 -3.36
C THR A 217 -13.70 29.57 -4.18
N SER A 218 -13.41 29.56 -5.48
CA SER A 218 -13.83 30.67 -6.34
C SER A 218 -15.35 30.71 -6.47
N LEU A 219 -16.01 29.57 -6.60
CA LEU A 219 -17.48 29.47 -6.62
C LEU A 219 -18.09 29.92 -5.29
N GLU A 220 -17.52 29.50 -4.15
CA GLU A 220 -17.97 29.91 -2.81
C GLU A 220 -17.94 31.43 -2.63
N ARG A 221 -16.85 32.08 -3.07
CA ARG A 221 -16.73 33.54 -3.07
C ARG A 221 -17.73 34.21 -4.01
N GLU A 222 -17.91 33.72 -5.23
CA GLU A 222 -18.90 34.27 -6.18
C GLU A 222 -20.34 34.11 -5.65
N VAL A 223 -20.66 32.98 -5.03
CA VAL A 223 -21.96 32.76 -4.36
C VAL A 223 -22.14 33.71 -3.19
N LYS A 224 -21.10 33.91 -2.37
CA LYS A 224 -21.12 34.88 -1.27
C LYS A 224 -21.34 36.31 -1.75
N GLU A 225 -20.61 36.76 -2.77
CA GLU A 225 -20.80 38.07 -3.39
C GLU A 225 -22.20 38.25 -4.00
N ALA A 226 -22.78 37.19 -4.58
CA ALA A 226 -24.14 37.23 -5.11
C ALA A 226 -25.19 37.34 -3.99
N ILE A 227 -25.02 36.61 -2.89
CA ILE A 227 -25.88 36.70 -1.70
C ILE A 227 -25.78 38.10 -1.07
N ASP A 228 -24.57 38.63 -0.92
CA ASP A 228 -24.33 39.95 -0.32
C ASP A 228 -24.91 41.09 -1.16
N LYS A 229 -24.91 40.97 -2.51
CA LYS A 229 -25.57 41.94 -3.40
C LYS A 229 -27.09 41.95 -3.25
N VAL A 230 -27.72 40.78 -3.16
CA VAL A 230 -29.17 40.67 -2.94
C VAL A 230 -29.55 41.22 -1.56
N ALA A 231 -28.69 41.07 -0.56
CA ALA A 231 -28.89 41.62 0.78
C ALA A 231 -28.78 43.16 0.86
N LEU A 232 -28.13 43.81 -0.12
CA LEU A 232 -28.00 45.27 -0.20
C LEU A 232 -29.16 45.94 -0.97
N GLU A 233 -29.95 45.16 -1.71
CA GLU A 233 -31.13 45.63 -2.45
C GLU A 233 -32.45 45.46 -1.65
N PHE A 234 -32.35 44.97 -0.41
CA PHE A 234 -33.41 44.88 0.61
C PHE A 234 -33.28 46.01 1.64
#